data_AF-A0A7R8WZQ6-F1
#
_entry.id   AF-A0A7R8WZQ6-F1
#
_cell.length_a   1.000
_cell.length_b   1.000
_cell.length_c   1.000
_cell.angle_alpha   90.00
_cell.angle_beta   90.00
_cell.angle_gamma   90.00
#
_symmetry.space_group_name_H-M   'P 1'
#
loop_
_entity.id
_entity.type
_entity.pdbx_description
1 polymer ?
#
loop_
_entity_poly.entity_id
_entity_poly.type
_entity_poly.pdbx_seq_one_letter_code
_entity_poly.pdbx_strand_id
1 'polypeptide(L)'
;MAALIRMGRRVVPFKCGPDFIDPSLHRMICGTDSSNLDLWMSGEKFCHRCFVRESSRGDISIIEGVMGAFDGGVSSSASLAKALAVPLVLVLDTASAAESVAAVAKGFEVYDPQIRPVAIILNRIASTRHRSLVEEACRAHCQAEIIGVLPRTEGFSLPSRHLGLHMGEESPLSPEAIDQLATTVTEHIDLERLLTLTPMSQPSTPPPPGRKKEARIRLAVARDAAFCFYYPANLELLEQAGAQLLFFSPLHDQHLPADIDGLYLGGGYPELYGKELSANHGLLQQIREQANNALPIYAECGGFMYLSQGIRDGQGQFHPMA
;
A
#
# COMPACT_ATOMS: atom_id res chain seq x y z
N MET A 1 4.81 -11.00 4.43
CA MET A 1 5.62 -10.92 3.19
C MET A 1 7.06 -11.40 3.42
N ALA A 2 7.83 -10.78 4.32
CA ALA A 2 9.23 -11.15 4.59
C ALA A 2 9.45 -12.66 4.86
N ALA A 3 8.58 -13.28 5.67
CA ALA A 3 8.66 -14.72 5.95
C ALA A 3 8.55 -15.60 4.68
N LEU A 4 7.67 -15.26 3.73
CA LEU A 4 7.52 -16.00 2.47
C LEU A 4 8.72 -15.80 1.55
N ILE A 5 9.31 -14.60 1.54
CA ILE A 5 10.57 -14.32 0.83
C ILE A 5 11.70 -15.16 1.43
N ARG A 6 11.76 -15.30 2.77
CA ARG A 6 12.72 -16.17 3.45
C ARG A 6 12.54 -17.65 3.09
N MET A 7 11.32 -18.08 2.76
CA MET A 7 11.02 -19.39 2.19
C MET A 7 11.38 -19.52 0.69
N GLY A 8 12.05 -18.51 0.10
CA GLY A 8 12.48 -18.52 -1.30
C GLY A 8 11.39 -18.21 -2.31
N ARG A 9 10.26 -17.62 -1.88
CA ARG A 9 9.14 -17.28 -2.76
C ARG A 9 9.26 -15.85 -3.28
N ARG A 10 8.95 -15.63 -4.57
CA ARG A 10 8.80 -14.28 -5.14
C ARG A 10 7.41 -13.75 -4.81
N VAL A 11 7.33 -12.83 -3.86
CA VAL A 11 6.07 -12.24 -3.39
C VAL A 11 5.75 -10.99 -4.22
N VAL A 12 4.52 -10.90 -4.73
CA VAL A 12 3.96 -9.74 -5.41
C VAL A 12 2.98 -9.05 -4.46
N PRO A 13 3.32 -7.86 -3.93
CA PRO A 13 2.45 -7.16 -3.01
C PRO A 13 1.37 -6.35 -3.76
N PHE A 14 0.19 -6.30 -3.16
CA PHE A 14 -0.91 -5.46 -3.57
C PHE A 14 -1.53 -4.81 -2.35
N LYS A 15 -2.19 -3.67 -2.56
CA LYS A 15 -2.95 -2.97 -1.53
C LYS A 15 -4.37 -2.74 -1.99
N CYS A 16 -5.34 -3.16 -1.18
CA CYS A 16 -6.73 -2.77 -1.37
C CYS A 16 -6.89 -1.29 -1.02
N GLY A 17 -7.50 -0.53 -1.93
CA GLY A 17 -7.82 0.87 -1.72
C GLY A 17 -6.70 1.87 -2.08
N PRO A 18 -6.98 3.16 -1.92
CA PRO A 18 -6.13 4.28 -2.35
C PRO A 18 -5.13 4.71 -1.27
N ASP A 19 -4.24 3.79 -0.87
CA ASP A 19 -3.22 4.06 0.14
C ASP A 19 -1.81 4.18 -0.47
N PHE A 20 -0.93 4.92 0.19
CA PHE A 20 0.47 5.13 -0.18
C PHE A 20 1.45 4.64 0.90
N ILE A 21 0.99 4.55 2.15
CA ILE A 21 1.86 4.24 3.29
C ILE A 21 2.19 2.74 3.32
N ASP A 22 1.17 1.88 3.34
CA ASP A 22 1.41 0.44 3.40
C ASP A 22 2.17 -0.08 2.15
N PRO A 23 1.87 0.41 0.91
CA PRO A 23 2.68 0.13 -0.27
C PRO A 23 4.18 0.46 -0.15
N SER A 24 4.54 1.51 0.59
CA SER A 24 5.96 1.86 0.82
C SER A 24 6.67 0.82 1.70
N LEU A 25 5.97 0.27 2.70
CA LEU A 25 6.47 -0.83 3.54
C LEU A 25 6.54 -2.13 2.73
N HIS A 26 5.55 -2.40 1.89
CA HIS A 26 5.58 -3.52 0.94
C HIS A 26 6.81 -3.46 0.04
N ARG A 27 7.09 -2.28 -0.53
CA ARG A 27 8.25 -2.06 -1.41
C ARG A 27 9.56 -2.29 -0.68
N MET A 28 9.69 -1.79 0.55
CA MET A 28 10.87 -2.04 1.38
C MET A 28 11.11 -3.54 1.59
N ILE A 29 10.05 -4.31 1.84
CA ILE A 29 10.16 -5.75 2.13
C ILE A 29 10.36 -6.58 0.86
N CYS A 30 9.61 -6.28 -0.21
CA CYS A 30 9.54 -7.10 -1.42
C CYS A 30 10.49 -6.64 -2.53
N GLY A 31 11.10 -5.45 -2.40
CA GLY A 31 11.94 -4.84 -3.43
C GLY A 31 11.20 -4.47 -4.72
N THR A 32 9.86 -4.56 -4.71
CA THR A 32 8.98 -4.30 -5.85
C THR A 32 7.81 -3.43 -5.42
N ASP A 33 7.33 -2.58 -6.32
CA ASP A 33 6.21 -1.69 -6.01
C ASP A 33 4.92 -2.48 -5.77
N SER A 34 4.17 -2.07 -4.74
CA SER A 34 2.84 -2.63 -4.46
C SER A 34 1.79 -1.94 -5.30
N SER A 35 1.00 -2.72 -6.03
CA SER A 35 -0.08 -2.17 -6.86
C SER A 35 -1.36 -1.97 -6.05
N ASN A 36 -1.95 -0.79 -6.16
CA ASN A 36 -3.24 -0.49 -5.57
C ASN A 36 -4.39 -1.07 -6.42
N LEU A 37 -5.35 -1.67 -5.73
CA LEU A 37 -6.55 -2.26 -6.32
C LEU A 37 -7.75 -1.65 -5.62
N ASP A 38 -8.45 -0.75 -6.31
CA ASP A 38 -9.64 -0.09 -5.80
C ASP A 38 -10.77 -0.13 -6.84
N LEU A 39 -11.87 -0.79 -6.48
CA LEU A 39 -12.99 -1.02 -7.37
C LEU A 39 -13.77 0.26 -7.68
N TRP A 40 -13.73 1.27 -6.81
CA TRP A 40 -14.39 2.55 -7.02
C TRP A 40 -13.58 3.47 -7.95
N MET A 41 -12.31 3.67 -7.65
CA MET A 41 -11.41 4.56 -8.40
C MET A 41 -11.06 4.01 -9.78
N SER A 42 -10.70 2.73 -9.86
CA SER A 42 -10.15 2.16 -11.09
C SER A 42 -11.13 1.26 -11.84
N GLY A 43 -12.19 0.82 -11.16
CA GLY A 43 -13.16 -0.11 -11.71
C GLY A 43 -12.64 -1.55 -11.76
N GLU A 44 -13.59 -2.49 -11.73
CA GLU A 44 -13.32 -3.94 -11.71
C GLU A 44 -12.43 -4.41 -12.86
N LYS A 45 -12.71 -3.94 -14.09
CA LYS A 45 -11.94 -4.32 -15.28
C LYS A 45 -10.46 -3.94 -15.17
N PHE A 46 -10.15 -2.79 -14.59
CA PHE A 46 -8.77 -2.38 -14.38
C PHE A 46 -8.13 -3.24 -13.29
N CYS A 47 -8.80 -3.41 -12.14
CA CYS A 47 -8.30 -4.21 -11.03
C CYS A 47 -7.96 -5.64 -11.46
N HIS A 48 -8.84 -6.29 -12.23
CA HIS A 48 -8.59 -7.61 -12.77
C HIS A 48 -7.36 -7.63 -13.68
N ARG A 49 -7.25 -6.71 -14.65
CA ARG A 49 -6.08 -6.65 -15.54
C ARG A 49 -4.78 -6.38 -14.80
N CYS A 50 -4.80 -5.47 -13.83
CA CYS A 50 -3.65 -5.14 -12.99
C CYS A 50 -3.22 -6.36 -12.18
N PHE A 51 -4.15 -7.00 -11.46
CA PHE A 51 -3.89 -8.22 -10.70
C PHE A 51 -3.29 -9.32 -11.57
N VAL A 52 -3.92 -9.68 -12.69
CA VAL A 52 -3.40 -10.70 -13.61
C VAL A 52 -2.00 -10.39 -14.11
N ARG A 53 -1.75 -9.14 -14.53
CA ARG A 53 -0.46 -8.72 -15.09
C ARG A 53 0.63 -8.77 -14.04
N GLU A 54 0.41 -8.20 -12.86
CA GLU A 54 1.42 -8.13 -11.81
C GLU A 54 1.66 -9.49 -11.16
N SER A 55 0.60 -10.27 -10.90
CA SER A 55 0.73 -11.62 -10.34
C SER A 55 1.58 -12.54 -11.19
N SER A 56 1.63 -12.33 -12.52
CA SER A 56 2.47 -13.13 -13.43
C SER A 56 3.99 -12.97 -13.19
N ARG A 57 4.41 -11.98 -12.40
CA ARG A 57 5.81 -11.66 -12.10
C ARG A 57 6.38 -12.42 -10.90
N GLY A 58 5.54 -13.12 -10.12
CA GLY A 58 5.98 -13.83 -8.92
C GLY A 58 5.21 -15.14 -8.69
N ASP A 59 5.47 -15.75 -7.54
CA ASP A 59 4.94 -17.05 -7.16
C ASP A 59 3.72 -16.91 -6.24
N ILE A 60 3.67 -15.83 -5.46
CA ILE A 60 2.59 -15.56 -4.48
C ILE A 60 2.17 -14.11 -4.62
N SER A 61 0.86 -13.87 -4.72
CA SER A 61 0.27 -12.54 -4.60
C SER A 61 -0.32 -12.35 -3.21
N ILE A 62 0.02 -11.26 -2.53
CA ILE A 62 -0.59 -10.89 -1.25
C ILE A 62 -1.29 -9.55 -1.44
N ILE A 63 -2.61 -9.55 -1.26
CA ILE A 63 -3.41 -8.34 -1.23
C ILE A 63 -3.66 -8.00 0.24
N GLU A 64 -3.04 -6.93 0.71
CA GLU A 64 -3.38 -6.37 2.01
C GLU A 64 -4.75 -5.67 1.91
N GLY A 65 -5.64 -5.99 2.85
CA GLY A 65 -6.97 -5.37 2.95
C GLY A 65 -6.92 -3.90 3.37
N VAL A 66 -8.09 -3.32 3.56
CA VAL A 66 -8.28 -1.97 4.10
C VAL A 66 -9.38 -2.01 5.15
N MET A 67 -9.19 -1.29 6.27
CA MET A 67 -10.15 -1.26 7.40
C MET A 67 -10.57 -2.69 7.83
N GLY A 68 -11.87 -2.94 8.05
CA GLY A 68 -12.43 -4.29 8.20
C GLY A 68 -12.81 -4.91 6.86
N ALA A 69 -13.00 -6.23 6.84
CA ALA A 69 -13.22 -6.97 5.58
C ALA A 69 -14.40 -6.45 4.74
N PHE A 70 -15.48 -6.00 5.38
CA PHE A 70 -16.69 -5.48 4.71
C PHE A 70 -16.80 -3.95 4.74
N ASP A 71 -15.82 -3.25 5.32
CA ASP A 71 -15.84 -1.79 5.44
C ASP A 71 -15.36 -1.13 4.15
N GLY A 72 -16.00 -0.02 3.73
CA GLY A 72 -15.66 0.69 2.50
C GLY A 72 -16.56 0.37 1.29
N GLY A 73 -17.63 -0.40 1.48
CA GLY A 73 -18.65 -0.65 0.45
C GLY A 73 -18.08 -1.37 -0.78
N VAL A 74 -18.14 -0.70 -1.94
CA VAL A 74 -17.58 -1.24 -3.19
C VAL A 74 -16.06 -1.38 -3.11
N SER A 75 -15.38 -0.54 -2.33
CA SER A 75 -13.92 -0.61 -2.12
C SER A 75 -13.51 -1.46 -0.91
N SER A 76 -14.43 -2.25 -0.33
CA SER A 76 -14.08 -3.14 0.77
C SER A 76 -13.19 -4.29 0.32
N SER A 77 -12.40 -4.82 1.25
CA SER A 77 -11.53 -5.98 1.02
C SER A 77 -12.31 -7.19 0.50
N ALA A 78 -13.52 -7.42 1.03
CA ALA A 78 -14.40 -8.50 0.61
C ALA A 78 -15.00 -8.28 -0.79
N SER A 79 -15.38 -7.03 -1.13
CA SER A 79 -15.82 -6.69 -2.48
C SER A 79 -14.72 -6.93 -3.52
N LEU A 80 -13.48 -6.51 -3.21
CA LEU A 80 -12.33 -6.76 -4.06
C LEU A 80 -12.02 -8.26 -4.17
N ALA A 81 -12.05 -8.98 -3.05
CA ALA A 81 -11.79 -10.42 -3.03
C ALA A 81 -12.77 -11.19 -3.92
N LYS A 82 -14.06 -10.84 -3.88
CA LYS A 82 -15.09 -11.38 -4.79
C LYS A 82 -14.79 -11.06 -6.24
N ALA A 83 -14.51 -9.80 -6.55
CA ALA A 83 -14.26 -9.34 -7.92
C ALA A 83 -13.06 -10.04 -8.57
N LEU A 84 -12.03 -10.35 -7.78
CA LEU A 84 -10.84 -11.06 -8.25
C LEU A 84 -10.90 -12.58 -8.06
N ALA A 85 -11.99 -13.09 -7.45
CA ALA A 85 -12.14 -14.48 -7.05
C ALA A 85 -10.95 -15.00 -6.23
N VAL A 86 -10.45 -14.19 -5.29
CA VAL A 86 -9.32 -14.56 -4.41
C VAL A 86 -9.80 -14.97 -3.01
N PRO A 87 -9.13 -15.93 -2.36
CA PRO A 87 -9.46 -16.33 -1.00
C PRO A 87 -9.26 -15.21 0.02
N LEU A 88 -10.13 -15.16 1.04
CA LEU A 88 -10.04 -14.21 2.15
C LEU A 88 -9.46 -14.88 3.39
N VAL A 89 -8.47 -14.24 4.02
CA VAL A 89 -7.90 -14.66 5.31
C VAL A 89 -8.13 -13.55 6.33
N LEU A 90 -8.68 -13.89 7.50
CA LEU A 90 -8.94 -12.93 8.56
C LEU A 90 -7.79 -12.89 9.56
N VAL A 91 -7.43 -11.67 9.98
CA VAL A 91 -6.61 -11.44 11.18
C VAL A 91 -7.52 -10.86 12.24
N LEU A 92 -7.73 -11.58 13.34
CA LEU A 92 -8.66 -11.18 14.40
C LEU A 92 -7.89 -10.71 15.64
N ASP A 93 -8.14 -9.49 16.10
CA ASP A 93 -7.63 -9.02 17.39
C ASP A 93 -8.39 -9.71 18.54
N THR A 94 -7.65 -10.44 19.38
CA THR A 94 -8.19 -11.17 20.53
C THR A 94 -7.89 -10.49 21.87
N ALA A 95 -7.22 -9.32 21.87
CA ALA A 95 -6.65 -8.73 23.08
C ALA A 95 -7.65 -8.51 24.23
N SER A 96 -8.93 -8.32 23.92
CA SER A 96 -10.00 -8.04 24.89
C SER A 96 -11.20 -8.99 24.76
N ALA A 97 -11.04 -10.15 24.11
CA ALA A 97 -12.11 -11.13 23.94
C ALA A 97 -11.57 -12.56 23.86
N ALA A 98 -12.28 -13.50 24.48
CA ALA A 98 -12.01 -14.94 24.37
C ALA A 98 -13.07 -15.61 23.45
N GLU A 99 -14.06 -16.30 24.00
CA GLU A 99 -15.07 -17.06 23.23
C GLU A 99 -15.87 -16.18 22.24
N SER A 100 -16.09 -14.90 22.57
CA SER A 100 -16.76 -13.94 21.68
C SER A 100 -16.05 -13.73 20.33
N VAL A 101 -14.76 -14.05 20.23
CA VAL A 101 -14.02 -14.04 18.95
C VAL A 101 -14.68 -14.99 17.95
N ALA A 102 -15.19 -16.13 18.40
CA ALA A 102 -15.90 -17.07 17.54
C ALA A 102 -17.22 -16.49 17.00
N ALA A 103 -17.92 -15.65 17.77
CA ALA A 103 -19.12 -14.96 17.29
C ALA A 103 -18.78 -13.94 16.19
N VAL A 104 -17.67 -13.20 16.35
CA VAL A 104 -17.17 -12.27 15.33
C VAL A 104 -16.74 -13.01 14.07
N ALA A 105 -15.91 -14.06 14.20
CA ALA A 105 -15.48 -14.90 13.10
C ALA A 105 -16.69 -15.51 12.36
N LYS A 106 -17.66 -16.04 13.11
CA LYS A 106 -18.89 -16.57 12.54
C LYS A 106 -19.69 -15.52 11.78
N GLY A 107 -19.76 -14.31 12.32
CA GLY A 107 -20.35 -13.16 11.65
C GLY A 107 -19.76 -12.95 10.26
N PHE A 108 -18.43 -12.91 10.14
CA PHE A 108 -17.75 -12.78 8.85
C PHE A 108 -18.05 -13.94 7.87
N GLU A 109 -18.21 -15.18 8.35
CA GLU A 109 -18.55 -16.32 7.49
C GLU A 109 -19.96 -16.25 6.90
N VAL A 110 -20.92 -15.69 7.64
CA VAL A 110 -22.33 -15.70 7.25
C VAL A 110 -22.81 -14.37 6.66
N TYR A 111 -22.05 -13.29 6.85
CA TYR A 111 -22.42 -11.96 6.40
C TYR A 111 -22.60 -11.90 4.88
N ASP A 112 -21.65 -12.45 4.13
CA ASP A 112 -21.74 -12.60 2.68
C ASP A 112 -21.38 -14.04 2.27
N PRO A 113 -22.37 -14.86 1.90
CA PRO A 113 -22.14 -16.25 1.51
C PRO A 113 -21.23 -16.44 0.30
N GLN A 114 -21.02 -15.41 -0.53
CA GLN A 114 -20.19 -15.46 -1.73
C GLN A 114 -18.69 -15.31 -1.41
N ILE A 115 -18.32 -14.82 -0.22
CA ILE A 115 -16.92 -14.63 0.17
C ILE A 115 -16.68 -15.00 1.62
N ARG A 116 -16.56 -16.30 1.85
CA ARG A 116 -16.26 -16.83 3.18
C ARG A 116 -14.75 -16.82 3.43
N PRO A 117 -14.29 -16.41 4.62
CA PRO A 117 -12.91 -16.61 5.01
C PRO A 117 -12.52 -18.08 4.95
N VAL A 118 -11.35 -18.38 4.38
CA VAL A 118 -10.80 -19.74 4.36
C VAL A 118 -9.92 -20.03 5.58
N ALA A 119 -9.36 -18.98 6.18
CA ALA A 119 -8.46 -19.10 7.31
C ALA A 119 -8.55 -17.90 8.26
N ILE A 120 -8.14 -18.14 9.51
CA ILE A 120 -8.08 -17.17 10.61
C ILE A 120 -6.67 -17.18 11.21
N ILE A 121 -6.13 -16.00 11.45
CA ILE A 121 -4.95 -15.75 12.28
C ILE A 121 -5.42 -15.01 13.52
N LEU A 122 -5.16 -15.57 14.70
CA LEU A 122 -5.50 -14.96 15.97
C LEU A 122 -4.36 -14.05 16.40
N ASN A 123 -4.63 -12.75 16.54
CA ASN A 123 -3.65 -11.76 16.95
C ASN A 123 -3.80 -11.41 18.43
N ARG A 124 -2.67 -11.12 19.09
CA ARG A 124 -2.58 -10.62 20.48
C ARG A 124 -3.10 -11.58 21.57
N ILE A 125 -2.84 -12.88 21.40
CA ILE A 125 -3.16 -13.89 22.42
C ILE A 125 -2.27 -13.72 23.66
N ALA A 126 -2.91 -13.63 24.82
CA ALA A 126 -2.26 -13.24 26.08
C ALA A 126 -1.66 -14.41 26.88
N SER A 127 -2.16 -15.64 26.71
CA SER A 127 -1.70 -16.83 27.47
C SER A 127 -2.17 -18.13 26.81
N THR A 128 -1.62 -19.27 27.25
CA THR A 128 -2.07 -20.60 26.82
C THR A 128 -3.54 -20.85 27.11
N ARG A 129 -4.04 -20.43 28.28
CA ARG A 129 -5.47 -20.56 28.62
C ARG A 129 -6.34 -19.73 27.69
N HIS A 130 -5.94 -18.49 27.42
CA HIS A 130 -6.66 -17.61 26.50
C HIS A 130 -6.71 -18.23 25.09
N ARG A 131 -5.58 -18.76 24.60
CA ARG A 131 -5.51 -19.50 23.34
C ARG A 131 -6.52 -20.64 23.27
N SER A 132 -6.56 -21.50 24.30
CA SER A 132 -7.46 -22.66 24.34
C SER A 132 -8.93 -22.25 24.21
N LEU A 133 -9.35 -21.22 24.97
CA LEU A 133 -10.74 -20.74 24.94
C LEU A 133 -11.14 -20.22 23.55
N VAL A 134 -10.28 -19.41 22.92
CA VAL A 134 -10.55 -18.84 21.59
C VAL A 134 -10.58 -19.94 20.52
N GLU A 135 -9.57 -20.81 20.51
CA GLU A 135 -9.49 -21.87 19.51
C GLU A 135 -10.65 -22.88 19.63
N GLU A 136 -11.04 -23.26 20.85
CA GLU A 136 -12.16 -24.18 21.09
C GLU A 136 -13.47 -23.58 20.61
N ALA A 137 -13.74 -22.32 20.97
CA ALA A 137 -14.95 -21.61 20.52
C ALA A 137 -14.99 -21.47 19.00
N CYS A 138 -13.88 -21.08 18.37
CA CYS A 138 -13.80 -20.97 16.91
C CYS A 138 -13.97 -22.33 16.23
N ARG A 139 -13.31 -23.40 16.71
CA ARG A 139 -13.46 -24.76 16.16
C ARG A 139 -14.88 -25.31 16.30
N ALA A 140 -15.60 -24.93 17.35
CA ALA A 140 -16.98 -25.36 17.57
C ALA A 140 -18.00 -24.66 16.64
N HIS A 141 -17.70 -23.44 16.19
CA HIS A 141 -18.71 -22.57 15.55
C HIS A 141 -18.35 -22.11 14.13
N CYS A 142 -17.07 -22.12 13.76
CA CYS A 142 -16.54 -21.61 12.50
C CYS A 142 -16.05 -22.74 11.59
N GLN A 143 -16.09 -22.48 10.29
CA GLN A 143 -15.55 -23.34 9.22
C GLN A 143 -14.13 -22.93 8.83
N ALA A 144 -13.78 -21.65 8.93
CA ALA A 144 -12.46 -21.14 8.60
C ALA A 144 -11.39 -21.75 9.52
N GLU A 145 -10.27 -22.17 8.93
CA GLU A 145 -9.22 -22.85 9.68
C GLU A 145 -8.32 -21.87 10.43
N ILE A 146 -8.05 -22.13 11.71
CA ILE A 146 -7.05 -21.36 12.44
C ILE A 146 -5.66 -21.83 12.01
N ILE A 147 -4.94 -20.99 11.28
CA ILE A 147 -3.61 -21.30 10.74
C ILE A 147 -2.48 -20.63 11.52
N GLY A 148 -2.80 -19.76 12.48
CA GLY A 148 -1.75 -19.07 13.24
C GLY A 148 -2.26 -18.35 14.47
N VAL A 149 -1.36 -18.21 15.45
CA VAL A 149 -1.63 -17.55 16.73
C VAL A 149 -0.43 -16.69 17.13
N LEU A 150 -0.60 -15.37 17.03
CA LEU A 150 0.41 -14.39 17.43
C LEU A 150 0.22 -14.01 18.91
N PRO A 151 1.30 -14.02 19.72
CA PRO A 151 1.25 -13.64 21.11
C PRO A 151 1.08 -12.12 21.25
N ARG A 152 0.55 -11.67 22.39
CA ARG A 152 0.43 -10.23 22.72
C ARG A 152 1.79 -9.54 22.89
N THR A 153 2.81 -10.30 23.30
CA THR A 153 4.14 -9.75 23.56
C THR A 153 4.88 -9.60 22.24
N GLU A 154 4.69 -8.46 21.59
CA GLU A 154 5.48 -8.09 20.43
C GLU A 154 6.79 -7.49 20.96
N GLY A 155 7.92 -8.16 20.73
CA GLY A 155 9.25 -7.56 20.88
C GLY A 155 9.55 -6.49 19.83
N PHE A 156 8.49 -5.91 19.25
CA PHE A 156 8.52 -5.12 18.05
C PHE A 156 7.37 -4.11 18.07
N SER A 157 7.65 -2.87 17.66
CA SER A 157 6.66 -1.83 17.46
C SER A 157 6.98 -1.15 16.14
N LEU A 158 5.98 -1.01 15.26
CA LEU A 158 6.13 -0.18 14.07
C LEU A 158 6.09 1.31 14.48
N PRO A 159 6.96 2.16 13.92
CA PRO A 159 6.83 3.60 14.06
C PRO A 159 5.46 4.05 13.52
N SER A 160 4.73 4.83 14.32
CA SER A 160 3.40 5.36 13.94
C SER A 160 3.25 6.83 14.32
N ARG A 161 2.33 7.51 13.61
CA ARG A 161 1.88 8.89 13.86
C ARG A 161 0.38 8.93 14.11
N HIS A 162 -0.17 10.10 14.43
CA HIS A 162 -1.60 10.28 14.75
C HIS A 162 -2.61 9.72 13.74
N LEU A 163 -2.22 9.49 12.48
CA LEU A 163 -3.11 9.04 11.40
C LEU A 163 -2.58 7.83 10.61
N GLY A 164 -1.61 7.07 11.12
CA GLY A 164 -1.10 5.88 10.42
C GLY A 164 0.35 5.55 10.72
N LEU A 165 0.92 4.64 9.94
CA LEU A 165 2.34 4.29 10.02
C LEU A 165 3.21 5.40 9.40
N HIS A 166 4.51 5.39 9.70
CA HIS A 166 5.45 6.11 8.86
C HIS A 166 5.63 5.36 7.53
N MET A 167 5.88 6.09 6.45
CA MET A 167 6.28 5.47 5.20
C MET A 167 7.62 4.74 5.37
N GLY A 168 7.84 3.73 4.52
CA GLY A 168 9.03 2.91 4.55
C GLY A 168 10.32 3.71 4.37
N GLU A 169 10.34 4.67 3.45
CA GLU A 169 11.53 5.50 3.24
C GLU A 169 11.77 6.52 4.37
N GLU A 170 10.72 6.89 5.10
CA GLU A 170 10.80 7.89 6.17
C GLU A 170 11.32 7.30 7.49
N SER A 171 10.87 6.09 7.83
CA SER A 171 11.33 5.37 9.02
C SER A 171 11.63 3.92 8.63
N PRO A 172 12.80 3.67 8.00
CA PRO A 172 13.12 2.35 7.49
C PRO A 172 13.27 1.36 8.64
N LEU A 173 12.64 0.19 8.49
CA LEU A 173 12.86 -0.91 9.40
C LEU A 173 14.28 -1.44 9.23
N SER A 174 14.96 -1.68 10.35
CA SER A 174 16.29 -2.28 10.30
C SER A 174 16.19 -3.72 9.75
N PRO A 175 17.25 -4.23 9.11
CA PRO A 175 17.29 -5.63 8.68
C PRO A 175 16.98 -6.62 9.82
N GLU A 176 17.43 -6.32 11.04
CA GLU A 176 17.19 -7.13 12.24
C GLU A 176 15.71 -7.11 12.63
N ALA A 177 15.05 -5.95 12.53
CA ALA A 177 13.61 -5.84 12.76
C ALA A 177 12.81 -6.67 11.75
N ILE A 178 13.18 -6.63 10.47
CA ILE A 178 12.54 -7.43 9.42
C ILE A 178 12.75 -8.92 9.67
N ASP A 179 13.95 -9.34 10.07
CA ASP A 179 14.23 -10.75 10.38
C ASP A 179 13.46 -11.23 11.63
N GLN A 180 13.34 -10.38 12.66
CA GLN A 180 12.54 -10.69 13.85
C GLN A 180 11.06 -10.86 13.49
N LEU A 181 10.51 -9.99 12.64
CA LEU A 181 9.14 -10.13 12.10
C LEU A 181 8.98 -11.43 11.32
N ALA A 182 9.92 -11.73 10.41
CA ALA A 182 9.87 -12.94 9.59
C ALA A 182 9.94 -14.20 10.45
N THR A 183 10.80 -14.21 11.47
CA THR A 183 10.92 -15.29 12.46
C THR A 183 9.62 -15.46 13.23
N THR A 184 9.07 -14.38 13.79
CA THR A 184 7.82 -14.41 14.57
C THR A 184 6.68 -14.98 13.73
N VAL A 185 6.52 -14.52 12.47
CA VAL A 185 5.51 -15.04 11.55
C VAL A 185 5.74 -16.52 11.24
N THR A 186 6.98 -16.95 11.01
CA THR A 186 7.30 -18.35 10.70
C THR A 186 7.02 -19.29 11.88
N GLU A 187 7.26 -18.83 13.11
CA GLU A 187 7.05 -19.61 14.34
C GLU A 187 5.57 -19.75 14.71
N HIS A 188 4.78 -18.73 14.40
CA HIS A 188 3.41 -18.60 14.89
C HIS A 188 2.33 -18.83 13.84
N ILE A 189 2.67 -18.87 12.55
CA ILE A 189 1.72 -19.03 11.45
C ILE A 189 2.20 -20.18 10.54
N ASP A 190 1.32 -21.13 10.28
CA ASP A 190 1.53 -22.20 9.32
C ASP A 190 1.43 -21.65 7.89
N LEU A 191 2.57 -21.22 7.36
CA LEU A 191 2.67 -20.63 6.02
C LEU A 191 2.45 -21.67 4.91
N GLU A 192 2.78 -22.94 5.11
CA GLU A 192 2.50 -23.98 4.13
C GLU A 192 0.99 -24.27 4.06
N ARG A 193 0.32 -24.26 5.21
CA ARG A 193 -1.15 -24.36 5.26
C ARG A 193 -1.83 -23.14 4.65
N LEU A 194 -1.30 -21.93 4.87
CA LEU A 194 -1.77 -20.72 4.21
C LEU A 194 -1.75 -20.88 2.68
N LEU A 195 -0.65 -21.37 2.12
CA LEU A 195 -0.51 -21.59 0.66
C LEU A 195 -1.44 -22.69 0.15
N THR A 196 -1.63 -23.75 0.95
CA THR A 196 -2.54 -24.86 0.61
C THR A 196 -4.02 -24.44 0.61
N LEU A 197 -4.41 -23.52 1.49
CA LEU A 197 -5.78 -22.99 1.59
C LEU A 197 -6.06 -21.87 0.61
N THR A 198 -5.03 -21.30 -0.02
CA THR A 198 -5.17 -20.18 -0.97
C THR A 198 -4.69 -20.52 -2.39
N PRO A 199 -5.06 -21.69 -2.97
CA PRO A 199 -4.64 -22.03 -4.31
C PRO A 199 -5.33 -21.08 -5.31
N MET A 200 -4.54 -20.51 -6.20
CA MET A 200 -5.04 -19.75 -7.34
C MET A 200 -4.54 -20.40 -8.62
N SER A 201 -5.45 -20.60 -9.57
CA SER A 201 -5.02 -20.90 -10.93
C SER A 201 -4.23 -19.69 -11.45
N GLN A 202 -3.13 -19.93 -12.17
CA GLN A 202 -2.45 -18.82 -12.82
C GLN A 202 -3.47 -18.07 -13.68
N PRO A 203 -3.59 -16.75 -13.52
CA PRO A 203 -4.56 -16.01 -14.29
C PRO A 203 -4.23 -16.18 -15.78
N SER A 204 -5.28 -16.31 -16.60
CA SER A 204 -5.16 -16.46 -18.05
C SER A 204 -4.15 -15.48 -18.62
N THR A 205 -3.41 -15.91 -19.65
CA THR A 205 -2.30 -15.18 -20.29
C THR A 205 -2.47 -13.66 -20.18
N PRO A 206 -1.50 -12.95 -19.57
CA PRO A 206 -1.63 -11.53 -19.36
C PRO A 206 -1.89 -10.84 -20.70
N PRO A 207 -2.80 -9.85 -20.77
CA PRO A 207 -3.00 -9.10 -21.99
C PRO A 207 -1.64 -8.55 -22.45
N PRO A 208 -1.37 -8.55 -23.77
CA PRO A 208 -0.08 -8.09 -24.27
C PRO A 208 0.18 -6.68 -23.74
N PRO A 209 1.43 -6.37 -23.34
CA PRO A 209 1.76 -5.05 -22.86
C PRO A 209 1.29 -4.02 -23.90
N GLY A 210 0.56 -3.01 -23.44
CA GLY A 210 0.16 -1.89 -24.29
C GLY A 210 1.40 -1.38 -25.01
N ARG A 211 1.33 -1.27 -26.34
CA ARG A 211 2.47 -0.89 -27.17
C ARG A 211 2.97 0.47 -26.68
N LYS A 212 4.13 0.52 -26.02
CA LYS A 212 4.75 1.79 -25.60
C LYS A 212 4.88 2.65 -26.85
N LYS A 213 4.19 3.80 -26.87
CA LYS A 213 4.38 4.78 -27.93
C LYS A 213 5.80 5.35 -27.78
N GLU A 214 6.42 5.72 -28.89
CA GLU A 214 7.66 6.50 -28.83
C GLU A 214 7.43 7.75 -27.98
N ALA A 215 8.41 8.11 -27.15
CA ALA A 215 8.28 9.24 -26.24
C ALA A 215 8.09 10.53 -27.04
N ARG A 216 7.00 11.24 -26.76
CA ARG A 216 6.64 12.49 -27.44
C ARG A 216 6.65 13.70 -26.53
N ILE A 217 6.60 13.48 -25.21
CA ILE A 217 6.41 14.51 -24.20
C ILE A 217 7.34 14.20 -23.02
N ARG A 218 8.09 15.19 -22.56
CA ARG A 218 8.97 15.12 -21.38
C ARG A 218 8.24 15.70 -20.18
N LEU A 219 7.79 14.85 -19.27
CA LEU A 219 7.02 15.25 -18.09
C LEU A 219 7.92 15.27 -16.85
N ALA A 220 8.17 16.43 -16.27
CA ALA A 220 8.85 16.53 -14.99
C ALA A 220 7.91 16.06 -13.87
N VAL A 221 8.38 15.18 -12.99
CA VAL A 221 7.59 14.65 -11.87
C VAL A 221 8.34 14.89 -10.56
N ALA A 222 7.75 15.67 -9.66
CA ALA A 222 8.36 15.95 -8.35
C ALA A 222 8.39 14.67 -7.50
N ARG A 223 9.54 14.19 -7.07
CA ARG A 223 9.63 12.93 -6.33
C ARG A 223 10.73 12.96 -5.28
N ASP A 224 10.32 13.06 -4.02
CA ASP A 224 11.18 12.99 -2.84
C ASP A 224 10.33 12.78 -1.58
N ALA A 225 10.89 13.03 -0.39
CA ALA A 225 10.19 12.86 0.87
C ALA A 225 8.97 13.80 1.03
N ALA A 226 8.98 14.97 0.41
CA ALA A 226 7.85 15.91 0.43
C ALA A 226 6.79 15.58 -0.63
N PHE A 227 7.19 14.95 -1.75
CA PHE A 227 6.33 14.57 -2.87
C PHE A 227 6.45 13.06 -3.14
N CYS A 228 5.70 12.27 -2.36
CA CYS A 228 5.86 10.83 -2.25
C CYS A 228 4.59 10.03 -2.56
N PHE A 229 3.45 10.69 -2.78
CA PHE A 229 2.17 10.01 -2.99
C PHE A 229 1.92 9.77 -4.47
N TYR A 230 2.39 8.61 -4.95
CA TYR A 230 2.22 8.18 -6.33
C TYR A 230 1.69 6.76 -6.42
N TYR A 231 0.69 6.58 -7.28
CA TYR A 231 0.29 5.24 -7.72
C TYR A 231 1.21 4.79 -8.86
N PRO A 232 1.95 3.67 -8.71
CA PRO A 232 2.84 3.18 -9.78
C PRO A 232 2.11 3.02 -11.12
N ALA A 233 0.85 2.56 -11.08
CA ALA A 233 0.03 2.40 -12.26
C ALA A 233 -0.24 3.71 -13.02
N ASN A 234 -0.37 4.85 -12.34
CA ASN A 234 -0.57 6.14 -13.01
C ASN A 234 0.67 6.53 -13.81
N LEU A 235 1.87 6.35 -13.22
CA LEU A 235 3.14 6.62 -13.88
C LEU A 235 3.34 5.70 -15.09
N GLU A 236 3.05 4.40 -14.93
CA GLU A 236 3.11 3.45 -16.05
C GLU A 236 2.14 3.80 -17.18
N LEU A 237 0.92 4.26 -16.86
CA LEU A 237 -0.07 4.67 -17.86
C LEU A 237 0.40 5.92 -18.63
N LEU A 238 1.05 6.87 -17.96
CA LEU A 238 1.66 8.04 -18.60
C LEU A 238 2.78 7.60 -19.56
N GLU A 239 3.67 6.70 -19.12
CA GLU A 239 4.71 6.16 -20.00
C GLU A 239 4.13 5.41 -21.21
N GLN A 240 3.11 4.59 -21.00
CA GLN A 240 2.42 3.88 -22.09
C GLN A 240 1.75 4.85 -23.08
N ALA A 241 1.28 6.00 -22.59
CA ALA A 241 0.75 7.08 -23.42
C ALA A 241 1.83 7.84 -24.21
N GLY A 242 3.12 7.62 -23.92
CA GLY A 242 4.26 8.22 -24.61
C GLY A 242 4.95 9.35 -23.83
N ALA A 243 4.73 9.46 -22.53
CA ALA A 243 5.49 10.38 -21.69
C ALA A 243 6.86 9.78 -21.32
N GLN A 244 7.90 10.59 -21.38
CA GLN A 244 9.17 10.35 -20.70
C GLN A 244 9.10 11.05 -19.34
N LEU A 245 9.08 10.27 -18.25
CA LEU A 245 9.05 10.82 -16.90
C LEU A 245 10.45 11.23 -16.47
N LEU A 246 10.61 12.49 -16.08
CA LEU A 246 11.85 13.07 -15.55
C LEU A 246 11.64 13.39 -14.07
N PHE A 247 12.08 12.49 -13.20
CA PHE A 247 11.98 12.70 -11.76
C PHE A 247 12.98 13.77 -11.29
N PHE A 248 12.54 14.66 -10.42
CA PHE A 248 13.37 15.65 -9.75
C PHE A 248 12.90 15.82 -8.30
N SER A 249 13.77 16.25 -7.40
CA SER A 249 13.46 16.47 -5.99
C SER A 249 13.32 17.96 -5.68
N PRO A 250 12.12 18.47 -5.38
CA PRO A 250 11.97 19.84 -4.87
C PRO A 250 12.79 20.17 -3.61
N LEU A 251 13.10 19.17 -2.78
CA LEU A 251 13.94 19.32 -1.59
C LEU A 251 15.43 19.46 -1.89
N HIS A 252 15.93 18.87 -2.98
CA HIS A 252 17.36 18.70 -3.22
C HIS A 252 17.86 19.32 -4.53
N ASP A 253 17.04 19.33 -5.57
CA ASP A 253 17.39 19.90 -6.86
C ASP A 253 17.13 21.41 -6.89
N GLN A 254 18.07 22.16 -7.46
CA GLN A 254 17.98 23.63 -7.54
C GLN A 254 17.18 24.12 -8.76
N HIS A 255 16.93 23.24 -9.73
CA HIS A 255 16.33 23.59 -11.02
C HIS A 255 15.42 22.48 -11.52
N LEU A 256 14.43 22.85 -12.33
CA LEU A 256 13.63 21.89 -13.07
C LEU A 256 14.50 21.17 -14.12
N PRO A 257 14.17 19.92 -14.48
CA PRO A 257 14.79 19.26 -15.63
C PRO A 257 14.67 20.10 -16.90
N ALA A 258 15.70 20.07 -17.75
CA ALA A 258 15.70 20.81 -19.00
C ALA A 258 14.70 20.22 -20.02
N ASP A 259 14.17 21.09 -20.88
CA ASP A 259 13.31 20.75 -22.02
C ASP A 259 12.06 19.95 -21.61
N ILE A 260 11.34 20.43 -20.60
CA ILE A 260 10.08 19.79 -20.14
C ILE A 260 8.89 20.36 -20.89
N ASP A 261 7.93 19.48 -21.20
CA ASP A 261 6.67 19.80 -21.87
C ASP A 261 5.49 19.89 -20.87
N GLY A 262 5.73 19.53 -19.61
CA GLY A 262 4.76 19.62 -18.52
C GLY A 262 5.37 19.30 -17.17
N LEU A 263 4.61 19.61 -16.12
CA LEU A 263 5.00 19.39 -14.72
C LEU A 263 3.90 18.64 -13.97
N TYR A 264 4.27 17.57 -13.28
CA TYR A 264 3.43 16.83 -12.34
C TYR A 264 3.97 17.00 -10.92
N LEU A 265 3.22 17.72 -10.09
CA LEU A 265 3.43 17.84 -8.65
C LEU A 265 2.43 16.94 -7.93
N GLY A 266 2.85 15.72 -7.58
CA GLY A 266 2.01 14.77 -6.85
C GLY A 266 1.74 15.16 -5.41
N GLY A 267 1.05 14.28 -4.69
CA GLY A 267 0.80 14.47 -3.27
C GLY A 267 2.01 14.18 -2.38
N GLY A 268 1.86 14.47 -1.11
CA GLY A 268 2.83 14.23 -0.06
C GLY A 268 2.62 15.20 1.09
N TYR A 269 3.67 15.44 1.88
CA TYR A 269 3.63 16.24 3.09
C TYR A 269 4.57 17.46 3.04
N PRO A 270 4.38 18.40 2.09
CA PRO A 270 5.27 19.56 1.96
C PRO A 270 5.34 20.42 3.23
N GLU A 271 4.30 20.40 4.07
CA GLU A 271 4.25 21.11 5.35
C GLU A 271 5.28 20.61 6.37
N LEU A 272 5.75 19.36 6.26
CA LEU A 272 6.83 18.83 7.09
C LEU A 272 8.21 19.38 6.68
N TYR A 273 8.30 19.91 5.46
CA TYR A 273 9.55 20.39 4.84
C TYR A 273 9.44 21.85 4.39
N GLY A 274 8.52 22.61 4.99
CA GLY A 274 8.20 23.97 4.53
C GLY A 274 9.42 24.90 4.51
N LYS A 275 10.34 24.75 5.48
CA LYS A 275 11.56 25.55 5.54
C LYS A 275 12.49 25.26 4.38
N GLU A 276 12.77 23.99 4.12
CA GLU A 276 13.64 23.49 3.06
C GLU A 276 13.09 23.88 1.68
N LEU A 277 11.80 23.63 1.47
CA LEU A 277 11.10 23.95 0.23
C LEU A 277 11.08 25.46 -0.03
N SER A 278 10.81 26.28 0.99
CA SER A 278 10.77 27.73 0.85
C SER A 278 12.14 28.35 0.59
N ALA A 279 13.20 27.75 1.13
CA ALA A 279 14.58 28.17 0.90
C ALA A 279 15.06 27.92 -0.54
N ASN A 280 14.40 27.04 -1.29
CA ASN A 280 14.74 26.75 -2.69
C ASN A 280 14.17 27.82 -3.65
N HIS A 281 14.59 29.07 -3.44
CA HIS A 281 14.06 30.23 -4.16
C HIS A 281 14.18 30.11 -5.69
N GLY A 282 15.27 29.52 -6.18
CA GLY A 282 15.52 29.33 -7.61
C GLY A 282 14.48 28.42 -8.26
N LEU A 283 14.24 27.24 -7.67
CA LEU A 283 13.24 26.31 -8.17
C LEU A 283 11.82 26.89 -8.09
N LEU A 284 11.47 27.54 -6.97
CA LEU A 284 10.17 28.20 -6.80
C LEU A 284 9.93 29.25 -7.88
N GLN A 285 10.94 30.08 -8.17
CA GLN A 285 10.86 31.08 -9.22
C GLN A 285 10.70 30.43 -10.60
N GLN A 286 11.45 29.38 -10.92
CA GLN A 286 11.31 28.67 -12.19
C GLN A 286 9.91 28.08 -12.37
N ILE A 287 9.33 27.48 -11.33
CA ILE A 287 7.97 26.94 -11.39
C ILE A 287 6.94 28.05 -11.68
N ARG A 288 7.07 29.22 -11.02
CA ARG A 288 6.22 30.40 -11.32
C ARG A 288 6.34 30.87 -12.76
N GLU A 289 7.57 30.97 -13.26
CA GLU A 289 7.84 31.39 -14.63
C GLU A 289 7.24 30.41 -15.64
N GLN A 290 7.38 29.11 -15.40
CA GLN A 290 6.75 28.07 -16.23
C GLN A 290 5.22 28.15 -16.21
N ALA A 291 4.62 28.36 -15.03
CA ALA A 291 3.17 28.55 -14.90
C ALA A 291 2.68 29.79 -15.69
N ASN A 292 3.40 30.91 -15.58
CA ASN A 292 3.09 32.15 -16.31
C ASN A 292 3.28 32.01 -17.83
N ASN A 293 4.21 31.14 -18.26
CA ASN A 293 4.45 30.82 -19.67
C ASN A 293 3.52 29.72 -20.21
N ALA A 294 2.45 29.39 -19.48
CA ALA A 294 1.43 28.41 -19.85
C ALA A 294 1.96 26.97 -20.04
N LEU A 295 3.05 26.60 -19.33
CA LEU A 295 3.42 25.20 -19.19
C LEU A 295 2.24 24.43 -18.55
N PRO A 296 1.81 23.28 -19.09
CA PRO A 296 0.82 22.44 -18.44
C PRO A 296 1.34 21.93 -17.08
N ILE A 297 0.66 22.29 -15.99
CA ILE A 297 0.98 21.82 -14.64
C ILE A 297 -0.23 21.06 -14.07
N TYR A 298 -0.01 19.81 -13.67
CA TYR A 298 -0.95 19.04 -12.87
C TYR A 298 -0.41 18.96 -11.43
N ALA A 299 -1.19 19.45 -10.48
CA ALA A 299 -0.81 19.49 -9.08
C ALA A 299 -1.97 19.01 -8.20
N GLU A 300 -1.67 18.11 -7.27
CA GLU A 300 -2.67 17.49 -6.39
C GLU A 300 -2.18 17.44 -4.94
N CYS A 301 -3.11 17.53 -3.97
CA CYS A 301 -2.79 17.43 -2.55
C CYS A 301 -1.59 18.34 -2.15
N GLY A 302 -0.49 17.78 -1.65
CA GLY A 302 0.74 18.52 -1.33
C GLY A 302 1.32 19.30 -2.51
N GLY A 303 1.26 18.77 -3.73
CA GLY A 303 1.63 19.47 -4.96
C GLY A 303 0.81 20.73 -5.18
N PHE A 304 -0.51 20.68 -4.92
CA PHE A 304 -1.36 21.86 -5.02
C PHE A 304 -1.04 22.89 -3.94
N MET A 305 -0.74 22.45 -2.71
CA MET A 305 -0.27 23.33 -1.64
C MET A 305 1.06 24.01 -2.00
N TYR A 306 1.94 23.31 -2.71
CA TYR A 306 3.23 23.84 -3.17
C TYR A 306 3.11 24.92 -4.26
N LEU A 307 1.97 25.00 -4.96
CA LEU A 307 1.65 26.08 -5.93
C LEU A 307 0.87 27.25 -5.31
N SER A 308 0.68 27.25 -3.99
CA SER A 308 0.00 28.34 -3.28
C SER A 308 0.99 29.43 -2.90
N GLN A 309 0.48 30.57 -2.39
CA GLN A 309 1.34 31.65 -1.86
C GLN A 309 2.26 31.17 -0.73
N GLY A 310 1.88 30.11 -0.02
CA GLY A 310 2.66 29.51 1.04
C GLY A 310 1.82 28.61 1.93
N ILE A 311 2.52 27.80 2.72
CA ILE A 311 1.93 26.84 3.66
C ILE A 311 2.33 27.18 5.09
N ARG A 312 1.59 26.65 6.06
CA ARG A 312 1.97 26.70 7.47
C ARG A 312 2.41 25.32 7.92
N ASP A 313 3.53 25.25 8.64
CA ASP A 313 3.99 24.01 9.25
C ASP A 313 3.21 23.67 10.53
N GLY A 314 3.54 22.54 11.16
CA GLY A 314 2.93 22.09 12.41
C GLY A 314 3.13 23.04 13.60
N GLN A 315 4.05 24.01 13.52
CA GLN A 315 4.27 25.06 14.52
C GLN A 315 3.53 26.36 14.16
N GLY A 316 2.82 26.39 13.03
CA GLY A 316 2.09 27.54 12.52
C GLY A 316 2.96 28.57 11.80
N GLN A 317 4.26 28.29 11.59
CA GLN A 317 5.15 29.19 10.86
C GLN A 317 4.81 29.16 9.36
N PHE A 318 4.72 30.35 8.75
CA PHE A 318 4.40 30.49 7.33
C PHE A 318 5.66 30.39 6.47
N HIS A 319 5.58 29.59 5.41
CA HIS A 319 6.64 29.31 4.47
C HIS A 319 6.16 29.62 3.04
N PRO A 320 6.70 30.66 2.37
CA PRO A 320 6.35 30.99 0.99
C PRO A 320 6.62 29.84 0.01
N MET A 321 5.65 29.54 -0.87
CA MET A 321 5.70 28.46 -1.88
C MET A 321 5.59 29.02 -3.31
N ALA A 322 5.54 28.17 -4.34
CA ALA A 322 5.70 28.55 -5.75
C ALA A 322 4.48 29.32 -6.26
#